data_AF-A0A1F8R8T7-F1
#
_entry.id   AF-A0A1F8R8T7-F1
#
_cell.length_a   1.000
_cell.length_b   1.000
_cell.length_c   1.000
_cell.angle_alpha   90.00
_cell.angle_beta   90.00
_cell.angle_gamma   90.00
#
_symmetry.space_group_name_H-M   'P 1'
#
loop_
_entity.id
_entity.type
_entity.pdbx_description
1 polymer ?
#
loop_
_entity_poly.entity_id
_entity_poly.type
_entity_poly.pdbx_seq_one_letter_code
_entity_poly.pdbx_strand_id
1 'polypeptide(L)'
;MIIFLVVIFGLFYLLMIRPQRRRQKQHETLMRELQKGDRVMTAGGIYGTIDSLAEDSVVIKVESGTTLRVARGSVVLRQEK
;
A
#
# COMPACT_ATOMS: atom_id res chain seq x y z
N MET A 1 18.52 13.22 37.55
CA MET A 1 18.87 13.45 36.12
C MET A 1 18.64 12.21 35.25
N ILE A 2 19.10 11.02 35.67
CA ILE A 2 18.93 9.76 34.89
C ILE A 2 17.46 9.35 34.72
N ILE A 3 16.63 9.51 35.76
CA ILE A 3 15.18 9.20 35.72
C ILE A 3 14.44 10.03 34.65
N PHE A 4 14.76 11.32 34.52
CA PHE A 4 14.15 12.21 33.52
C PHE A 4 14.49 11.77 32.08
N LEU A 5 15.73 11.32 31.88
CA LEU A 5 16.24 10.86 30.58
C LEU A 5 15.55 9.55 30.14
N VAL A 6 15.32 8.62 31.07
CA VAL A 6 14.60 7.36 30.81
C VAL A 6 13.13 7.60 30.49
N VAL A 7 12.47 8.55 31.16
CA VAL A 7 11.07 8.91 30.89
C VAL A 7 10.90 9.52 29.50
N ILE A 8 11.79 10.43 29.11
CA ILE A 8 11.77 11.01 27.76
C ILE A 8 11.99 9.94 26.69
N PHE A 9 12.99 9.07 26.85
CA PHE A 9 13.22 7.98 25.91
C PHE A 9 12.05 7.00 25.82
N GLY A 10 11.43 6.66 26.96
CA GLY A 10 10.24 5.82 27.00
C GLY A 10 9.05 6.45 26.28
N LEU A 11 8.85 7.77 26.46
CA LEU A 11 7.77 8.50 25.79
C LEU A 11 8.00 8.60 24.27
N PHE A 12 9.22 8.90 23.83
CA PHE A 12 9.58 8.92 22.40
C PHE A 12 9.49 7.54 21.75
N TYR A 13 9.92 6.47 22.44
CA TYR A 13 9.79 5.10 21.95
C TYR A 13 8.31 4.72 21.78
N LEU A 14 7.47 5.03 22.77
CA LEU A 14 6.03 4.79 22.71
C LEU A 14 5.35 5.60 21.60
N LEU A 15 5.72 6.88 21.46
CA LEU A 15 5.17 7.79 20.45
C LEU A 15 5.64 7.49 19.04
N MET A 16 6.79 6.83 18.81
CA MET A 16 7.26 6.50 17.46
C MET A 16 6.74 5.13 16.98
N ILE A 17 6.71 4.12 17.84
CA ILE A 17 6.25 2.76 17.49
C ILE A 17 4.75 2.71 17.19
N ARG A 18 3.93 3.47 17.93
CA ARG A 18 2.47 3.47 17.75
C ARG A 18 2.02 4.02 16.39
N PRO A 19 2.49 5.21 15.93
CA PRO A 19 2.12 5.74 14.63
C PRO A 19 2.73 4.95 13.48
N GLN A 20 3.95 4.41 13.63
CA GLN A 20 4.58 3.61 12.59
C GLN A 20 3.80 2.33 12.30
N ARG A 21 3.36 1.62 13.35
CA ARG A 21 2.49 0.43 13.21
C ARG A 21 1.12 0.75 12.59
N ARG A 22 0.57 1.94 12.86
CA ARG A 22 -0.70 2.38 12.24
C ARG A 22 -0.55 2.65 10.74
N ARG A 23 0.55 3.30 10.32
CA ARG A 23 0.82 3.59 8.90
C ARG A 23 1.02 2.32 8.07
N GLN A 24 1.75 1.34 8.60
CA GLN A 24 1.94 0.05 7.92
C GLN A 24 0.62 -0.71 7.76
N LYS A 25 -0.19 -0.79 8.82
CA LYS A 25 -1.51 -1.43 8.76
C LYS A 25 -2.46 -0.74 7.77
N GLN A 26 -2.45 0.59 7.71
CA GLN A 26 -3.27 1.33 6.74
C GLN A 26 -2.84 1.03 5.30
N HIS A 27 -1.53 0.91 5.05
CA HIS A 27 -1.01 0.54 3.73
C HIS A 27 -1.42 -0.89 3.35
N GLU A 28 -1.34 -1.85 4.28
CA GLU A 28 -1.82 -3.21 4.05
C GLU A 28 -3.33 -3.28 3.79
N THR A 29 -4.14 -2.52 4.53
CA THR A 29 -5.60 -2.50 4.33
C THR A 29 -5.98 -1.93 2.96
N LEU A 30 -5.37 -0.83 2.53
CA LEU A 30 -5.61 -0.24 1.20
C LEU A 30 -5.21 -1.20 0.07
N MET A 31 -4.16 -2.01 0.26
CA MET A 31 -3.77 -3.05 -0.69
C MET A 31 -4.70 -4.27 -0.70
N ARG A 32 -5.55 -4.46 0.32
CA ARG A 32 -6.54 -5.55 0.38
C ARG A 32 -7.88 -5.19 -0.27
N GLU A 33 -8.15 -3.91 -0.47
CA GLU A 33 -9.38 -3.46 -1.16
C GLU A 33 -9.32 -3.64 -2.68
N LEU A 34 -8.15 -3.99 -3.24
CA LEU A 34 -7.99 -4.31 -4.65
C LEU A 34 -8.81 -5.55 -5.03
N GLN A 35 -9.77 -5.39 -5.93
CA GLN A 35 -10.60 -6.48 -6.47
C GLN A 35 -10.41 -6.67 -7.97
N LYS A 36 -10.70 -7.87 -8.45
CA LYS A 36 -10.71 -8.16 -9.89
C LYS A 36 -11.79 -7.30 -10.57
N GLY A 37 -11.43 -6.58 -11.62
CA GLY A 37 -12.31 -5.65 -12.31
C GLY A 37 -12.11 -4.18 -11.97
N ASP A 38 -11.32 -3.86 -10.93
CA ASP A 38 -11.02 -2.47 -10.59
C ASP A 38 -10.10 -1.84 -11.63
N ARG A 39 -10.38 -0.57 -11.98
CA ARG A 39 -9.46 0.26 -12.74
C ARG A 39 -8.42 0.84 -11.79
N VAL A 40 -7.16 0.69 -12.16
CA VAL A 40 -6.03 1.13 -11.35
C VAL A 40 -4.98 1.81 -12.21
N MET A 41 -4.20 2.67 -11.56
CA MET A 41 -3.03 3.28 -12.15
C MET A 41 -1.79 2.75 -11.44
N THR A 42 -0.81 2.26 -12.19
CA THR A 42 0.47 1.86 -11.59
C THR A 42 1.31 3.09 -11.25
N ALA A 43 2.31 2.92 -10.38
CA ALA A 43 3.28 3.97 -10.06
C ALA A 43 4.04 4.52 -11.29
N GLY A 44 4.07 3.78 -12.40
CA GLY A 44 4.62 4.22 -13.69
C GLY A 44 3.66 5.02 -14.57
N GLY A 45 2.45 5.34 -14.08
CA GLY A 45 1.43 6.08 -14.84
C GLY A 45 0.66 5.22 -15.84
N ILE A 46 0.73 3.89 -15.74
CA ILE A 46 0.04 2.97 -16.63
C ILE A 46 -1.36 2.70 -16.09
N TYR A 47 -2.38 2.92 -16.92
CA TYR A 47 -3.77 2.62 -16.59
C TYR A 47 -4.17 1.24 -17.08
N GLY A 48 -4.88 0.50 -16.25
CA GLY A 48 -5.41 -0.81 -16.62
C GLY A 48 -6.44 -1.33 -15.64
N THR A 49 -6.99 -2.49 -15.96
CA THR A 49 -7.99 -3.18 -15.14
C THR A 49 -7.38 -4.41 -14.50
N ILE A 50 -7.66 -4.66 -13.22
CA ILE A 50 -7.16 -5.85 -12.52
C ILE A 50 -7.81 -7.11 -13.11
N ASP A 51 -7.01 -8.02 -13.62
CA ASP A 51 -7.47 -9.33 -14.09
C ASP A 51 -7.20 -10.45 -13.08
N SER A 52 -6.09 -10.40 -12.35
CA SER A 52 -5.85 -11.33 -11.23
C SER A 52 -4.98 -10.74 -10.15
N LEU A 53 -5.19 -11.20 -8.92
CA LEU A 53 -4.47 -10.78 -7.72
C LEU A 53 -3.75 -12.00 -7.15
N ALA A 54 -2.45 -11.88 -6.92
CA ALA A 54 -1.66 -12.80 -6.11
C ALA A 54 -1.16 -12.05 -4.86
N GLU A 55 -0.58 -12.77 -3.89
CA GLU A 55 -0.16 -12.18 -2.62
C GLU A 55 0.81 -10.99 -2.80
N ASP A 56 1.83 -11.17 -3.65
CA ASP A 56 2.89 -10.18 -3.88
C ASP A 56 2.77 -9.39 -5.19
N SER A 57 1.89 -9.82 -6.09
CA SER A 57 1.81 -9.24 -7.44
C SER A 57 0.38 -9.19 -7.98
N VAL A 58 0.11 -8.22 -8.84
CA VAL A 58 -1.17 -8.02 -9.49
C VAL A 58 -0.97 -8.09 -10.99
N VAL A 59 -1.85 -8.82 -11.68
CA VAL A 59 -1.92 -8.82 -13.14
C VAL A 59 -2.98 -7.82 -13.56
N ILE A 60 -2.55 -6.82 -14.31
CA ILE A 60 -3.41 -5.80 -14.88
C ILE A 60 -3.47 -5.97 -16.40
N LYS A 61 -4.64 -5.75 -16.97
CA LYS A 61 -4.85 -5.68 -18.40
C LYS A 61 -4.86 -4.22 -18.81
N VAL A 62 -3.90 -3.83 -19.64
CA VAL A 62 -3.83 -2.48 -20.22
C VAL A 62 -4.70 -2.40 -21.46
N GLU A 63 -5.12 -1.19 -21.83
CA GLU A 63 -5.99 -0.96 -23.00
C GLU A 63 -5.38 -1.46 -24.32
N SER A 64 -4.06 -1.53 -24.42
CA SER A 64 -3.36 -2.11 -25.57
C SER A 64 -3.56 -3.62 -25.75
N GLY A 65 -4.32 -4.27 -24.85
CA GLY A 65 -4.65 -5.69 -24.90
C GLY A 65 -3.64 -6.59 -24.18
N THR A 66 -2.47 -6.05 -23.83
CA THR A 66 -1.41 -6.77 -23.11
C THR A 66 -1.74 -6.92 -21.63
N THR A 67 -1.33 -8.04 -21.04
CA THR A 67 -1.37 -8.24 -19.58
C THR A 67 0.01 -7.99 -18.98
N LEU A 68 0.07 -7.16 -17.95
CA LEU A 68 1.30 -6.82 -17.23
C LEU A 68 1.20 -7.29 -15.80
N ARG A 69 2.28 -7.93 -15.31
CA ARG A 69 2.41 -8.29 -13.91
C ARG A 69 3.21 -7.21 -13.20
N VAL A 70 2.58 -6.58 -12.21
CA VAL A 70 3.17 -5.50 -11.41
C VAL A 70 3.21 -5.88 -9.94
N ALA A 71 4.15 -5.33 -9.21
CA ALA A 71 4.23 -5.51 -7.77
C ALA A 71 2.98 -4.89 -7.11
N ARG A 72 2.42 -5.59 -6.12
CA ARG A 72 1.19 -5.13 -5.44
C ARG A 72 1.36 -3.75 -4.82
N GLY A 73 2.50 -3.48 -4.19
CA GLY A 73 2.83 -2.18 -3.61
C GLY A 73 3.03 -1.04 -4.62
N SER A 74 3.04 -1.33 -5.93
CA SER A 74 3.17 -0.33 -6.99
C SER A 74 1.83 -0.01 -7.66
N VAL A 75 0.72 -0.57 -7.18
CA VAL A 75 -0.63 -0.28 -7.68
C VAL A 75 -1.25 0.84 -6.86
N VAL A 76 -1.58 1.95 -7.50
CA VAL A 76 -2.28 3.07 -6.88
C VAL A 76 -3.75 2.97 -7.29
N LEU A 77 -4.62 2.76 -6.31
CA LEU A 77 -6.06 2.75 -6.55
C LEU A 77 -6.50 4.18 -6.88
N ARG A 78 -7.02 4.39 -8.09
CA ARG A 78 -7.74 5.61 -8.43
C ARG A 78 -9.21 5.23 -8.48
N GLN A 79 -9.95 5.44 -7.38
CA GLN A 79 -11.41 5.47 -7.45
C GLN A 79 -11.79 6.67 -8.31
N GLU A 80 -11.92 6.46 -9.61
CA GLU A 80 -12.77 7.35 -10.40
C GLU A 80 -14.21 7.03 -10.00
N LYS A 81 -14.81 8.02 -9.35
CA LYS A 81 -16.23 8.10 -9.07
C LYS A 81 -17.03 8.20 -10.36
#